data_AF-S4P7R4-F1
#
_entry.id   AF-S4P7R4-F1
#
_cell.length_a   1.000
_cell.length_b   1.000
_cell.length_c   1.000
_cell.angle_alpha   90.00
_cell.angle_beta   90.00
_cell.angle_gamma   90.00
#
_symmetry.space_group_name_H-M   'P 1'
#
loop_
_entity.id
_entity.type
_entity.pdbx_description
1 polymer ?
#
loop_
_entity_poly.entity_id
_entity_poly.type
_entity_poly.pdbx_seq_one_letter_code
_entity_poly.pdbx_strand_id
1 'polypeptide(L)'
;MAGHARDLISYKYYKPLGGMRDKAEEILKEEKAKNANKIHYVISAAKNHPGRFLLSYLPRSRCTHEYVSVTPDGYKFRQRMFDSLGGLLKWFKEHFREPPPSNTPVQRTPALRTPHGGMTSTMYHTPAAHTPAFHTPAHTPGPA
;
A
#
# COMPACT_ATOMS: atom_id res chain seq x y z
N MET A 1 21.57 8.63 19.97
CA MET A 1 20.36 7.81 20.23
C MET A 1 19.51 8.38 21.38
N ALA A 2 20.07 8.60 22.57
CA ALA A 2 19.30 9.10 23.73
C ALA A 2 18.71 10.52 23.54
N GLY A 3 19.46 11.45 22.92
CA GLY A 3 18.97 12.80 22.57
C GLY A 3 17.74 12.75 21.65
N HIS A 4 17.86 12.04 20.53
CA HIS A 4 16.78 11.88 19.55
C HIS A 4 15.51 11.25 20.13
N ALA A 5 15.64 10.27 21.02
CA ALA A 5 14.50 9.68 21.72
C ALA A 5 13.82 10.69 22.66
N ARG A 6 14.61 11.51 23.36
CA ARG A 6 14.10 12.57 24.25
C ARG A 6 13.34 13.64 23.48
N ASP A 7 13.79 14.02 22.29
CA ASP A 7 13.08 14.96 21.41
C ASP A 7 11.70 14.43 21.00
N LEU A 8 11.60 13.14 20.66
CA LEU A 8 10.32 12.49 20.36
C LEU A 8 9.37 12.48 21.56
N ILE A 9 9.89 12.21 22.76
CA ILE A 9 9.09 12.17 24.00
C ILE A 9 8.64 13.57 24.40
N SER A 10 9.48 14.59 24.16
CA SER A 10 9.18 15.99 24.47
C SER A 10 8.30 16.66 23.41
N TYR A 11 7.97 15.95 22.32
CA TYR A 11 7.19 16.48 21.23
C TYR A 11 5.71 16.70 21.62
N LYS A 12 5.10 17.79 21.15
CA LYS A 12 3.71 18.18 21.47
C LYS A 12 2.67 17.08 21.25
N TYR A 13 2.86 16.24 20.24
CA TYR A 13 1.92 15.16 19.89
C TYR A 13 2.36 13.78 20.41
N TYR A 14 3.32 13.75 21.33
CA TYR A 14 3.67 12.55 22.06
C TYR A 14 2.56 12.20 23.05
N LYS A 15 2.13 10.93 23.03
CA LYS A 15 1.22 10.37 24.03
C LYS A 15 1.85 9.13 24.64
N PRO A 16 1.93 9.03 25.98
CA PRO A 16 2.50 7.88 26.68
C PRO A 16 1.54 6.67 26.68
N LEU A 17 1.02 6.28 25.51
CA LEU A 17 0.12 5.15 25.31
C LEU A 17 0.86 3.80 25.32
N GLY A 18 2.19 3.80 25.43
CA GLY A 18 3.00 2.59 25.42
C GLY A 18 2.98 1.80 24.10
N GLY A 19 2.54 2.42 22.99
CA GLY A 19 2.40 1.75 21.70
C GLY A 19 1.07 1.03 21.52
N MET A 20 0.06 1.29 22.38
CA MET A 20 -1.28 0.77 22.21
C MET A 20 -1.96 1.38 20.98
N ARG A 21 -2.17 0.54 19.95
CA ARG A 21 -2.80 0.94 18.68
C ARG A 21 -4.25 1.35 18.87
N ASP A 22 -4.98 0.62 19.70
CA ASP A 22 -6.42 0.83 19.95
C ASP A 22 -6.69 2.22 20.55
N LYS A 23 -5.94 2.58 21.60
CA LYS A 23 -6.05 3.90 22.23
C LYS A 23 -5.62 5.03 21.29
N ALA A 24 -4.58 4.80 20.48
CA ALA A 24 -4.14 5.78 19.51
C ALA A 24 -5.23 6.03 18.44
N GLU A 25 -5.90 4.97 17.98
CA GLU A 25 -6.99 5.08 17.01
C GLU A 25 -8.19 5.86 17.58
N GLU A 26 -8.59 5.57 18.83
CA GLU A 26 -9.69 6.28 19.51
C GLU A 26 -9.44 7.79 19.58
N ILE A 27 -8.26 8.20 20.05
CA ILE A 27 -7.85 9.61 20.14
C ILE A 27 -7.85 10.26 18.75
N LEU A 28 -7.31 9.58 17.73
CA LEU A 28 -7.26 10.12 16.38
C LEU A 28 -8.64 10.29 15.75
N LYS A 29 -9.56 9.34 15.99
CA LYS A 29 -10.95 9.43 15.53
C LYS A 29 -11.67 10.59 16.20
N GLU A 30 -11.51 10.76 17.51
CA GLU A 30 -12.13 11.86 18.24
C GLU A 30 -11.60 13.23 17.78
N GLU A 31 -10.29 13.39 17.64
CA GLU A 31 -9.68 14.64 17.16
C GLU A 31 -10.08 14.94 15.69
N LYS A 32 -10.21 13.90 14.86
CA LYS A 32 -10.70 14.04 13.48
C LYS A 32 -12.16 14.47 13.43
N ALA A 33 -13.00 13.94 14.32
CA ALA A 33 -14.40 14.36 14.43
C ALA A 33 -14.52 15.83 14.83
N LYS A 34 -13.63 16.31 15.72
CA LYS A 34 -13.56 17.74 16.10
C LYS A 34 -13.03 18.62 14.97
N ASN A 35 -12.03 18.16 14.22
CA ASN A 35 -11.42 18.95 13.15
C ASN A 35 -10.91 18.07 12.00
N ALA A 36 -11.72 17.92 10.95
CA ALA A 36 -11.36 17.08 9.81
C ALA A 36 -10.37 17.74 8.83
N ASN A 37 -10.06 19.04 8.99
CA ASN A 37 -9.37 19.83 7.98
C ASN A 37 -7.86 19.58 7.91
N LYS A 38 -7.27 19.04 8.99
CA LYS A 38 -5.84 18.67 9.05
C LYS A 38 -5.65 17.16 9.26
N ILE A 39 -4.43 16.69 9.01
CA ILE A 39 -4.02 15.35 9.42
C ILE A 39 -3.75 15.34 10.93
N HIS A 40 -4.43 14.43 11.64
CA HIS A 40 -4.12 14.11 13.02
C HIS A 40 -3.18 12.92 13.07
N TYR A 41 -2.18 13.03 13.94
CA TYR A 41 -1.18 12.00 14.18
C TYR A 41 -0.72 12.06 15.62
N VAL A 42 -0.37 10.91 16.16
CA VAL A 42 0.15 10.75 17.52
C VAL A 42 1.40 9.88 17.50
N ILE A 43 2.36 10.21 18.34
CA ILE A 43 3.59 9.45 18.52
C ILE A 43 3.54 8.80 19.89
N SER A 44 3.84 7.50 19.97
CA SER A 44 3.93 6.79 21.24
C SER A 44 5.17 5.91 21.28
N ALA A 45 5.77 5.76 22.46
CA ALA A 45 6.90 4.85 22.64
C ALA A 45 6.38 3.40 22.68
N ALA A 46 6.92 2.51 21.84
CA ALA A 46 6.52 1.11 21.84
C ALA A 46 7.21 0.38 23.00
N LYS A 47 6.46 0.01 24.05
CA LYS A 47 7.04 -0.71 25.20
C LYS A 47 7.59 -2.09 24.81
N ASN A 48 6.99 -2.72 23.80
CA ASN A 48 7.39 -4.05 23.33
C ASN A 48 8.68 -4.02 22.49
N HIS A 49 9.08 -2.85 21.98
CA HIS A 49 10.27 -2.71 21.13
C HIS A 49 11.06 -1.45 21.52
N PRO A 50 12.01 -1.55 22.46
CA PRO A 50 12.82 -0.41 22.87
C PRO A 50 13.58 0.20 21.68
N GLY A 51 13.67 1.53 21.66
CA GLY A 51 14.25 2.27 20.52
C GLY A 51 13.31 2.44 19.32
N ARG A 52 12.08 1.91 19.37
CA ARG A 52 11.06 2.14 18.34
C ARG A 52 9.87 2.92 18.90
N PHE A 53 9.36 3.81 18.07
CA PHE A 53 8.18 4.62 18.33
C PHE A 53 7.11 4.26 17.32
N LEU A 54 5.86 4.31 17.75
CA LEU A 54 4.70 4.08 16.91
C LEU A 54 4.09 5.42 16.53
N LEU A 55 4.15 5.74 15.23
CA LEU A 55 3.49 6.88 14.61
C LEU A 55 2.14 6.41 14.08
N SER A 56 1.07 6.81 14.75
CA SER A 56 -0.31 6.49 14.34
C SER A 56 -0.94 7.72 13.72
N TYR A 57 -1.56 7.58 12.56
CA TYR A 57 -2.14 8.72 11.83
C TYR A 57 -3.40 8.35 11.04
N LEU A 58 -4.27 9.34 10.84
CA LEU A 58 -5.57 9.16 10.18
C LEU A 58 -5.71 10.12 8.98
N PRO A 59 -5.31 9.69 7.76
CA PRO A 59 -5.36 10.55 6.57
C PRO A 59 -6.79 10.84 6.09
N ARG A 60 -7.64 9.81 6.05
CA ARG A 60 -9.08 9.93 5.76
C ARG A 60 -9.89 9.23 6.84
N SER A 61 -10.11 7.93 6.67
CA SER A 61 -10.99 7.12 7.55
C SER A 61 -10.30 5.88 8.12
N ARG A 62 -9.13 5.51 7.59
CA ARG A 62 -8.35 4.34 8.02
C ARG A 62 -7.17 4.78 8.86
N CYS A 63 -7.12 4.34 10.12
CA CYS A 63 -5.97 4.57 10.97
C CYS A 63 -4.81 3.71 10.46
N THR A 64 -3.65 4.33 10.28
CA THR A 64 -2.42 3.67 9.88
C THR A 64 -1.40 3.80 10.99
N HIS A 65 -0.73 2.71 11.32
CA HIS A 65 0.28 2.66 12.37
C HIS A 65 1.61 2.25 11.77
N GLU A 66 2.60 3.13 11.83
CA GLU A 66 3.94 2.86 11.32
C GLU A 66 4.99 2.98 12.42
N TYR A 67 6.04 2.18 12.31
CA TYR A 67 7.14 2.22 13.26
C TYR A 67 8.23 3.18 12.79
N VAL A 68 8.64 4.07 13.69
CA VAL A 68 9.82 4.91 13.57
C VAL A 68 10.91 4.30 14.44
N SER A 69 12.04 3.94 13.85
CA SER A 69 13.20 3.47 14.61
C SER A 69 14.11 4.64 14.94
N VAL A 70 14.44 4.82 16.21
CA VAL A 70 15.47 5.78 16.63
C VAL A 70 16.81 5.08 16.56
N THR A 71 17.76 5.76 15.95
CA THR A 71 19.14 5.30 15.76
C THR A 71 20.09 6.32 16.36
N PRO A 72 21.38 5.99 16.53
CA PRO A 72 22.39 6.96 16.93
C PRO A 72 22.48 8.16 15.99
N ASP A 73 22.41 7.92 14.68
CA ASP A 73 22.51 8.92 13.62
C ASP A 73 21.21 9.72 13.36
N GLY A 74 20.06 9.26 13.89
CA GLY A 74 18.79 9.97 13.69
C GLY A 74 17.55 9.07 13.76
N TYR A 75 16.58 9.31 12.88
CA TYR A 75 15.30 8.62 12.81
C TYR A 75 15.17 7.87 11.49
N LYS A 76 14.85 6.58 11.54
CA LYS A 76 14.54 5.77 10.37
C LYS A 76 13.04 5.59 10.21
N PHE A 77 12.50 5.99 9.07
CA PHE A 77 11.08 5.87 8.72
C PHE A 77 10.91 5.54 7.24
N ARG A 78 10.10 4.53 6.90
CA ARG A 78 9.90 4.03 5.52
C ARG A 78 11.20 3.87 4.71
N GLN A 79 12.22 3.28 5.33
CA GLN A 79 13.55 3.08 4.73
C GLN A 79 14.36 4.35 4.45
N ARG A 80 13.93 5.52 4.93
CA ARG A 80 14.71 6.76 4.91
C ARG A 80 15.26 7.08 6.30
N MET A 81 16.47 7.62 6.35
CA MET A 81 17.03 8.25 7.55
C MET A 81 16.75 9.75 7.54
N PHE A 82 16.52 10.29 8.73
CA PHE A 82 16.34 11.70 9.00
C PHE A 82 17.18 12.08 10.21
N ASP A 83 18.04 13.08 10.08
CA ASP A 83 18.94 13.51 11.16
C ASP A 83 18.19 14.31 12.25
N SER A 84 17.00 14.84 11.92
CA SER A 84 16.20 15.66 12.82
C SER A 84 14.72 15.28 12.80
N LEU A 85 14.04 15.49 13.95
CA LEU A 85 12.61 15.27 14.08
C LEU A 85 11.81 16.21 13.17
N GLY A 86 12.28 17.45 13.00
CA GLY A 86 11.69 18.43 12.09
C GLY A 86 11.68 17.95 10.64
N GLY A 87 12.79 17.36 10.17
CA GLY A 87 12.90 16.77 8.83
C GLY A 87 11.94 15.59 8.62
N LEU A 88 11.91 14.68 9.60
CA LEU A 88 10.98 13.53 9.59
C LEU A 88 9.53 14.00 9.48
N LEU A 89 9.12 14.96 10.31
CA LEU A 89 7.75 15.46 10.35
C LEU A 89 7.37 16.25 9.10
N LYS A 90 8.29 17.05 8.54
CA LYS A 90 8.08 17.74 7.27
C LYS A 90 7.82 16.73 6.16
N TRP A 91 8.70 15.75 6.01
CA TRP A 91 8.57 14.71 4.99
C TRP A 91 7.28 13.90 5.19
N PHE A 92 6.97 13.51 6.43
CA PHE A 92 5.72 12.82 6.77
C PHE A 92 4.50 13.63 6.35
N LYS A 93 4.45 14.94 6.64
CA LYS A 93 3.33 15.81 6.24
C LYS A 93 3.17 15.95 4.73
N GLU A 94 4.22 15.71 3.94
CA GLU A 94 4.13 15.70 2.47
C GLU A 94 3.74 14.32 1.93
N HIS A 95 4.20 13.23 2.57
CA HIS A 95 4.10 11.86 2.05
C HIS A 95 3.10 10.96 2.80
N PHE A 96 2.35 11.47 3.79
CA PHE A 96 1.40 10.66 4.59
C PHE A 96 0.26 10.04 3.77
N ARG A 97 -0.04 10.61 2.60
CA ARG A 97 -1.10 10.12 1.68
C ARG A 97 -0.60 9.00 0.80
N GLU A 98 0.71 8.88 0.64
CA GLU A 98 1.29 7.83 -0.16
C GLU A 98 1.22 6.51 0.62
N PRO A 99 0.78 5.42 -0.03
CA PRO A 99 0.89 4.11 0.58
C PRO A 99 2.36 3.86 0.96
N PRO A 100 2.65 3.21 2.09
CA PRO A 100 4.00 2.76 2.38
C PRO A 100 4.50 1.98 1.17
N PRO A 101 5.76 2.16 0.73
CA PRO A 101 6.29 1.44 -0.41
C PRO A 101 6.07 -0.06 -0.15
N SER A 102 5.10 -0.63 -0.86
CA SER A 102 4.81 -2.04 -0.79
C SER A 102 6.10 -2.71 -1.26
N ASN A 103 6.73 -3.50 -0.39
CA ASN A 103 7.94 -4.24 -0.70
C ASN A 103 7.70 -5.36 -1.74
N THR A 104 6.59 -5.28 -2.49
CA THR A 104 6.32 -6.04 -3.70
C THR A 104 7.15 -5.43 -4.83
N PRO A 105 8.15 -6.14 -5.39
CA PRO A 105 8.75 -5.71 -6.64
C PRO A 105 7.62 -5.61 -7.66
N VAL A 106 7.31 -4.38 -8.08
CA VAL A 106 6.42 -4.14 -9.20
C VAL A 106 7.12 -4.75 -10.42
N GLN A 107 6.77 -5.99 -10.73
CA GLN A 107 6.89 -6.46 -12.10
C GLN A 107 6.04 -5.51 -12.93
N ARG A 108 6.74 -4.60 -13.59
CA ARG A 108 6.20 -3.79 -14.67
C ARG A 108 5.74 -4.77 -15.74
N THR A 109 4.48 -5.17 -15.71
CA THR A 109 3.84 -5.71 -16.91
C THR A 109 3.29 -4.51 -17.65
N PRO A 110 3.94 -4.00 -18.72
CA PRO A 110 3.34 -2.99 -19.55
C PRO A 110 2.08 -3.61 -20.17
N ALA A 111 0.92 -3.02 -19.88
CA ALA A 111 -0.28 -3.26 -20.65
C ALA A 111 0.02 -2.83 -22.10
N LEU A 112 0.32 -3.83 -22.94
CA LEU A 112 0.58 -3.63 -24.35
C LEU A 112 -0.71 -3.14 -25.02
N ARG A 113 -0.60 -1.95 -25.57
CA ARG A 113 -1.64 -1.22 -26.29
C ARG A 113 -1.92 -1.94 -27.61
N THR A 114 -3.17 -2.24 -27.91
CA THR A 114 -3.63 -2.60 -29.26
C THR A 114 -3.48 -1.38 -30.17
N PRO A 115 -2.90 -1.54 -31.39
CA PRO A 115 -3.65 -1.11 -32.58
C PRO A 115 -3.45 -2.00 -33.82
N HIS A 116 -4.56 -2.22 -34.53
CA HIS A 116 -4.72 -2.28 -36.00
C HIS A 116 -3.80 -3.15 -36.89
N GLY A 117 -4.43 -4.15 -37.52
CA GLY A 117 -4.62 -4.21 -38.98
C GLY A 117 -3.40 -4.43 -39.89
N GLY A 118 -3.36 -5.58 -40.59
CA GLY A 118 -2.45 -5.79 -41.72
C GLY A 118 -2.40 -7.25 -42.18
N MET A 119 -3.07 -7.53 -43.30
CA MET A 119 -2.97 -8.77 -44.09
C MET A 119 -1.52 -9.02 -44.56
N THR A 120 -1.06 -10.27 -44.66
CA THR A 120 -0.69 -10.97 -45.92
C THR A 120 -0.09 -12.37 -45.66
N SER A 121 -0.59 -13.34 -46.41
CA SER A 121 -0.08 -14.67 -46.83
C SER A 121 1.45 -14.86 -46.77
N THR A 122 2.00 -16.06 -46.58
CA THR A 122 2.03 -17.14 -47.59
C THR A 122 2.49 -18.50 -46.98
N MET A 123 1.95 -19.57 -47.56
CA MET A 123 2.16 -21.02 -47.41
C MET A 123 3.66 -21.44 -47.46
N TYR A 124 4.11 -22.66 -47.11
CA TYR A 124 3.81 -24.05 -47.56
C TYR A 124 4.41 -25.05 -46.52
N HIS A 125 4.12 -26.35 -46.37
CA HIS A 125 3.52 -27.38 -47.24
C HIS A 125 3.09 -28.63 -46.41
N THR A 126 2.13 -29.37 -46.99
CA THR A 126 1.34 -30.58 -46.65
C THR A 126 2.15 -31.92 -46.64
N PRO A 127 1.61 -33.15 -46.36
CA PRO A 127 0.39 -33.83 -46.90
C PRO A 127 -0.54 -34.51 -45.85
N ALA A 128 -1.85 -34.31 -45.85
CA ALA A 128 -2.92 -35.01 -46.61
C ALA A 128 -3.21 -36.47 -46.18
N ALA A 129 -4.43 -36.75 -45.67
CA ALA A 129 -5.37 -37.69 -46.28
C ALA A 129 -6.77 -37.68 -45.60
N HIS A 130 -7.78 -37.34 -46.41
CA HIS A 130 -9.12 -37.94 -46.56
C HIS A 130 -10.20 -37.94 -45.44
N THR A 131 -11.28 -37.20 -45.73
CA THR A 131 -12.67 -37.33 -45.23
C THR A 131 -13.38 -38.57 -45.79
N PRO A 132 -14.50 -39.01 -45.18
CA PRO A 132 -15.84 -38.71 -45.74
C PRO A 132 -16.84 -38.29 -44.63
N ALA A 133 -17.62 -37.21 -44.79
CA ALA A 133 -18.91 -37.12 -45.50
C ALA A 133 -20.00 -38.07 -44.95
N PHE A 134 -21.12 -37.53 -44.44
CA PHE A 134 -22.47 -37.69 -44.99
C PHE A 134 -23.55 -37.16 -44.02
N HIS A 135 -24.24 -36.11 -44.49
CA HIS A 135 -25.68 -35.86 -44.45
C HIS A 135 -26.55 -36.44 -43.31
N THR A 136 -27.12 -35.54 -42.51
CA THR A 136 -28.41 -35.71 -41.82
C THR A 136 -29.54 -35.92 -42.85
N PRO A 137 -30.35 -36.98 -42.74
CA PRO A 137 -31.64 -37.06 -43.43
C PRO A 137 -32.80 -36.64 -42.51
N ALA A 138 -33.89 -36.28 -43.18
CA ALA A 138 -35.04 -35.54 -42.68
C ALA A 138 -36.19 -36.44 -42.13
N HIS A 139 -37.02 -35.84 -41.26
CA HIS A 139 -38.50 -35.86 -41.26
C HIS A 139 -39.31 -37.19 -41.06
N THR A 140 -39.97 -37.31 -39.87
CA THR A 140 -41.43 -37.65 -39.64
C THR A 140 -41.90 -39.13 -39.81
N PRO A 141 -43.11 -39.62 -39.37
CA PRO A 141 -44.06 -39.41 -38.22
C PRO A 141 -44.44 -40.70 -37.40
N GLY A 142 -45.06 -40.54 -36.20
CA GLY A 142 -46.09 -41.38 -35.47
C GLY A 142 -46.02 -42.94 -35.47
N PRO A 143 -47.05 -43.72 -35.06
CA PRO A 143 -48.22 -43.56 -34.14
C PRO A 143 -48.04 -44.49 -32.88
N ALA A 144 -48.95 -44.73 -31.92
CA ALA A 144 -50.41 -44.66 -31.75
C ALA A 144 -50.73 -44.51 -30.25
#